data_AF-A0A349A3B3-F1
#
_entry.id   AF-A0A349A3B3-F1
#
_cell.length_a   1.000
_cell.length_b   1.000
_cell.length_c   1.000
_cell.angle_alpha   90.00
_cell.angle_beta   90.00
_cell.angle_gamma   90.00
#
_symmetry.space_group_name_H-M   'P 1'
#
loop_
_entity.id
_entity.type
_entity.pdbx_description
1 polymer ?
#
loop_
_entity_poly.entity_id
_entity_poly.type
_entity_poly.pdbx_seq_one_letter_code
_entity_poly.pdbx_strand_id
1 'polypeptide(L)'
;MKYLKYVDVVQSMFPDQPPYQWTVNDSVPWTPIIKPLAESAVAMISSSGVYRKDQVPFKPDKNDLSFREIPADTATGDLAISHDYYDHRDAEQDVNCVFPIERLRELAAEGFIGGLTPFHLTFMGRVFRKT
;
A
#
# COMPACT_ATOMS: atom_id res chain seq x y z
N MET A 1 -23.55 0.67 -11.55
CA MET A 1 -22.27 1.35 -11.28
C MET A 1 -21.45 1.33 -12.56
N LYS A 2 -21.04 2.49 -13.09
CA LYS A 2 -20.26 2.58 -14.35
C LYS A 2 -18.78 2.64 -13.96
N TYR A 3 -17.98 1.64 -14.35
CA TYR A 3 -16.55 1.62 -14.03
C TYR A 3 -15.80 2.62 -14.91
N LEU A 4 -14.72 3.19 -14.37
CA LEU A 4 -13.84 4.08 -15.10
C LEU A 4 -12.88 3.25 -15.94
N LYS A 5 -12.81 3.51 -17.25
CA LYS A 5 -11.80 2.89 -18.12
C LYS A 5 -10.46 3.60 -17.89
N TYR A 6 -9.78 3.21 -16.81
CA TYR A 6 -8.57 3.89 -16.32
C TYR A 6 -7.51 4.10 -17.41
N VAL A 7 -7.23 3.08 -18.22
CA VAL A 7 -6.25 3.18 -19.31
C VAL A 7 -6.65 4.23 -20.34
N ASP A 8 -7.91 4.24 -20.77
CA ASP A 8 -8.42 5.24 -21.72
C ASP A 8 -8.30 6.66 -21.14
N VAL A 9 -8.60 6.84 -19.85
CA VAL A 9 -8.47 8.14 -19.17
C VAL A 9 -7.01 8.58 -19.11
N VAL A 10 -6.10 7.69 -18.71
CA VAL A 10 -4.66 7.97 -18.65
C VAL A 10 -4.12 8.33 -20.05
N GLN A 11 -4.48 7.59 -21.09
CA GLN A 11 -4.08 7.90 -22.47
C GLN A 11 -4.60 9.28 -22.93
N SER A 12 -5.82 9.65 -22.52
CA SER A 12 -6.36 10.98 -22.84
C SER A 12 -5.64 12.12 -22.11
N MET A 13 -5.16 11.88 -20.89
CA MET A 13 -4.41 12.86 -20.08
C MET A 13 -2.95 13.02 -20.55
N PHE A 14 -2.36 11.97 -21.12
CA PHE A 14 -0.96 11.93 -21.53
C PHE A 14 -0.80 11.48 -22.99
N PRO A 15 -1.33 12.24 -23.97
CA PRO A 15 -1.40 11.80 -25.38
C PRO A 15 -0.02 11.68 -26.05
N ASP A 16 0.99 12.39 -25.54
CA ASP A 16 2.37 12.36 -26.08
C ASP A 16 3.21 11.21 -25.51
N GLN A 17 2.67 10.44 -24.55
CA GLN A 17 3.34 9.26 -24.00
C GLN A 17 3.01 8.02 -24.85
N PRO A 18 3.93 7.05 -24.97
CA PRO A 18 3.62 5.79 -25.64
C PRO A 18 2.41 5.11 -24.98
N PRO A 19 1.59 4.36 -25.75
CA PRO A 19 0.46 3.62 -25.18
C PRO A 19 0.92 2.76 -24.01
N TYR A 20 0.15 2.77 -22.92
CA TYR A 20 0.44 1.93 -21.75
C TYR A 20 0.61 0.46 -22.16
N GLN A 21 1.77 -0.10 -21.85
CA GLN A 21 2.06 -1.52 -22.06
C GLN A 21 1.96 -2.25 -20.73
N TRP A 22 1.08 -3.25 -20.66
CA TRP A 22 1.01 -4.14 -19.52
C TRP A 22 2.32 -4.90 -19.37
N THR A 23 2.88 -4.90 -18.16
CA THR A 23 3.98 -5.81 -17.84
C THR A 23 3.42 -7.23 -17.75
N VAL A 24 3.81 -8.09 -18.68
CA VAL A 24 3.46 -9.52 -18.67
C VAL A 24 4.56 -10.29 -17.95
N ASN A 25 4.18 -11.00 -16.90
CA ASN A 25 5.10 -11.68 -15.99
C ASN A 25 4.86 -13.20 -16.04
N ASP A 26 5.27 -13.86 -17.11
CA ASP A 26 4.98 -15.29 -17.34
C ASP A 26 5.90 -16.26 -16.57
N SER A 27 7.03 -15.77 -16.04
CA SER A 27 8.07 -16.59 -15.42
C SER A 27 8.22 -16.38 -13.91
N VAL A 28 7.33 -15.60 -13.28
CA VAL A 28 7.40 -15.34 -11.84
C VAL A 28 7.21 -16.67 -11.09
N PRO A 29 8.05 -16.98 -10.08
CA PRO A 29 7.88 -18.16 -9.24
C PRO A 29 6.67 -17.97 -8.31
N TRP A 30 5.48 -18.06 -8.89
CA TRP A 30 4.22 -17.92 -8.17
C TRP A 30 4.07 -19.08 -7.18
N THR A 31 3.82 -18.74 -5.92
CA THR A 31 3.49 -19.72 -4.88
C THR A 31 2.00 -19.61 -4.58
N PRO A 32 1.18 -20.62 -4.94
CA PRO A 32 -0.24 -20.61 -4.63
C PRO A 32 -0.51 -20.57 -3.13
N ILE A 33 -1.54 -19.82 -2.72
CA ILE A 33 -2.04 -19.85 -1.34
C ILE A 33 -2.83 -21.15 -1.16
N ILE A 34 -2.24 -22.11 -0.45
CA ILE A 34 -2.85 -23.42 -0.18
C ILE A 34 -3.43 -23.53 1.24
N LYS A 35 -3.06 -22.62 2.14
CA LYS A 35 -3.56 -22.56 3.51
C LYS A 35 -4.86 -21.78 3.56
N PRO A 36 -5.91 -22.25 4.27
CA PRO A 36 -7.13 -21.46 4.49
C PRO A 36 -6.81 -20.10 5.12
N LEU A 37 -7.50 -19.05 4.68
CA LEU A 37 -7.30 -17.70 5.20
C LEU A 37 -7.61 -17.61 6.70
N ALA A 38 -8.69 -18.27 7.14
CA ALA A 38 -9.08 -18.38 8.55
C ALA A 38 -8.02 -19.05 9.45
N GLU A 39 -7.01 -19.69 8.87
CA GLU A 39 -5.87 -20.27 9.60
C GLU A 39 -4.56 -19.49 9.37
N SER A 40 -4.60 -18.44 8.56
CA SER A 40 -3.43 -17.67 8.12
C SER A 40 -3.31 -16.36 8.89
N ALA A 41 -2.08 -16.04 9.31
CA ALA A 41 -1.73 -14.69 9.76
C ALA A 41 -1.39 -13.82 8.54
N VAL A 42 -1.96 -12.62 8.47
CA VAL A 42 -1.80 -11.71 7.33
C VAL A 42 -0.98 -10.49 7.72
N ALA A 43 -0.02 -10.13 6.86
CA ALA A 43 0.72 -8.88 6.93
C ALA A 43 0.33 -8.00 5.74
N MET A 44 0.19 -6.69 5.97
CA MET A 44 0.13 -5.70 4.91
C MET A 44 1.54 -5.23 4.55
N ILE A 45 1.79 -5.11 3.25
CA ILE A 45 2.98 -4.49 2.68
C ILE A 45 2.51 -3.32 1.83
N SER A 46 2.79 -2.08 2.26
CA SER A 46 2.24 -0.88 1.63
C SER A 46 3.30 0.10 1.16
N SER A 47 3.16 0.54 -0.09
CA SER A 47 3.99 1.58 -0.71
C SER A 47 3.46 3.00 -0.49
N SER A 48 2.43 3.18 0.36
CA SER A 48 1.73 4.46 0.58
C SER A 48 2.56 5.50 1.31
N GLY A 49 3.68 5.11 1.91
CA GLY A 49 4.50 6.00 2.73
C GLY A 49 3.92 6.40 4.06
N VAL A 50 2.98 5.60 4.57
CA VAL A 50 2.49 5.71 5.94
C VAL A 50 3.63 5.39 6.91
N TYR A 51 3.72 6.09 8.03
CA TYR A 51 4.67 5.82 9.10
C TYR A 51 4.02 6.15 10.43
N ARG A 52 4.54 5.64 11.54
CA ARG A 52 4.11 6.09 12.87
C ARG A 52 4.76 7.41 13.23
N LYS A 53 4.03 8.29 13.92
CA LYS A 53 4.51 9.62 14.33
C LYS A 53 5.74 9.59 15.26
N ASP A 54 6.00 8.47 15.93
CA ASP A 54 7.20 8.25 16.75
C ASP A 54 8.42 7.73 15.96
N GLN A 55 8.25 7.48 14.65
CA GLN A 55 9.31 7.07 13.76
C GLN A 55 9.84 8.26 12.94
N VAL A 56 11.06 8.11 12.43
CA VAL A 56 11.62 9.07 11.47
C VAL A 56 10.75 9.06 10.20
N PRO A 57 10.18 10.21 9.79
CA PRO A 57 9.42 10.33 8.54
C PRO A 57 10.23 9.86 7.34
N PHE A 58 9.55 9.35 6.30
CA PHE A 58 10.24 9.09 5.04
C PHE A 58 10.67 10.40 4.41
N LYS A 59 11.75 10.36 3.63
CA LYS A 59 12.22 11.52 2.87
C LYS A 59 11.61 11.46 1.47
N PRO A 60 10.56 12.23 1.16
CA PRO A 60 9.91 12.16 -0.14
C PRO A 60 10.84 12.53 -1.28
N ASP A 61 11.81 13.42 -1.08
CA ASP A 61 12.73 13.93 -2.11
C ASP A 61 13.85 12.96 -2.51
N LYS A 62 14.11 11.93 -1.70
CA LYS A 62 15.23 11.00 -1.86
C LYS A 62 14.67 9.60 -1.97
N ASN A 63 15.28 8.79 -2.84
CA ASN A 63 15.00 7.36 -2.98
C ASN A 63 15.18 6.62 -1.65
N ASP A 64 14.24 6.76 -0.73
CA ASP A 64 14.30 6.19 0.61
C ASP A 64 14.00 4.70 0.49
N LEU A 65 15.07 3.90 0.50
CA LEU A 65 15.01 2.44 0.40
C LEU A 65 14.77 1.79 1.77
N SER A 66 14.60 2.58 2.82
CA SER A 66 14.24 2.06 4.13
C SER A 66 12.76 1.68 4.16
N PHE A 67 12.41 0.86 5.15
CA PHE A 67 11.03 0.53 5.47
C PHE A 67 10.75 0.89 6.93
N ARG A 68 9.47 0.86 7.30
CA ARG A 68 9.02 0.94 8.70
C ARG A 68 8.19 -0.28 9.01
N GLU A 69 8.35 -0.75 10.24
CA GLU A 69 7.44 -1.71 10.85
C GLU A 69 6.37 -0.94 11.60
N ILE A 70 5.11 -1.29 11.37
CA ILE A 70 3.96 -0.68 12.03
C ILE A 70 3.29 -1.78 12.85
N PRO A 71 3.30 -1.72 14.20
CA PRO A 71 2.57 -2.67 15.03
C PRO A 71 1.12 -2.80 14.58
N ALA A 72 0.64 -4.04 14.47
CA ALA A 72 -0.68 -4.34 13.93
C ALA A 72 -1.84 -3.79 14.78
N ASP A 73 -1.56 -3.31 15.99
CA ASP A 73 -2.48 -2.65 16.94
C ASP A 73 -2.36 -1.12 16.98
N THR A 74 -1.46 -0.52 16.18
CA THR A 74 -1.27 0.95 16.09
C THR A 74 -2.59 1.68 15.83
N ALA A 75 -2.92 2.69 16.63
CA ALA A 75 -4.10 3.52 16.39
C ALA A 75 -3.92 4.35 15.11
N THR A 76 -4.98 4.51 14.32
CA THR A 76 -4.94 5.29 13.07
C THR A 76 -4.51 6.74 13.31
N GLY A 77 -4.87 7.30 14.46
CA GLY A 77 -4.44 8.63 14.91
C GLY A 77 -2.93 8.77 15.16
N ASP A 78 -2.19 7.66 15.30
CA ASP A 78 -0.72 7.66 15.47
C ASP A 78 0.03 7.53 14.14
N LEU A 79 -0.70 7.42 13.02
CA LEU A 79 -0.14 7.32 11.68
C LEU A 79 -0.07 8.70 11.00
N ALA A 80 0.91 8.85 10.11
CA ALA A 80 1.10 10.00 9.26
C ALA A 80 1.63 9.55 7.89
N ILE A 81 1.59 10.44 6.89
CA ILE A 81 1.96 10.15 5.50
C ILE A 81 3.08 11.10 5.06
N SER A 82 4.11 10.57 4.39
CA SER A 82 5.24 11.35 3.86
C SER A 82 5.33 11.32 2.32
N HIS A 83 4.32 10.82 1.61
CA HIS A 83 4.42 10.50 0.18
C HIS A 83 3.91 11.62 -0.74
N ASP A 84 4.76 12.58 -1.12
CA ASP A 84 4.39 13.82 -1.84
C ASP A 84 3.77 13.69 -3.26
N TYR A 85 3.48 12.48 -3.76
CA TYR A 85 3.05 12.24 -5.15
C TYR A 85 1.57 11.88 -5.33
N TYR A 86 0.76 11.94 -4.27
CA TYR A 86 -0.69 11.90 -4.39
C TYR A 86 -1.34 12.91 -3.43
N ASP A 87 -2.62 13.20 -3.68
CA ASP A 87 -3.40 14.09 -2.85
C ASP A 87 -3.76 13.42 -1.52
N HIS A 88 -3.23 13.93 -0.41
CA HIS A 88 -3.42 13.34 0.90
C HIS A 88 -4.79 13.63 1.53
N ARG A 89 -5.62 14.52 0.97
CA ARG A 89 -6.84 15.01 1.65
C ARG A 89 -7.73 13.90 2.18
N ASP A 90 -7.96 12.86 1.39
CA ASP A 90 -8.81 11.73 1.81
C ASP A 90 -8.06 10.81 2.78
N ALA A 91 -6.77 10.56 2.54
CA ALA A 91 -5.95 9.68 3.38
C ALA A 91 -5.62 10.27 4.77
N GLU A 92 -5.59 11.60 4.89
CA GLU A 92 -5.46 12.31 6.17
C GLU A 92 -6.76 12.28 6.98
N GLN A 93 -7.91 12.18 6.32
CA GLN A 93 -9.21 11.99 6.99
C GLN A 93 -9.43 10.52 7.38
N ASP A 94 -9.07 9.59 6.49
CA ASP A 94 -9.14 8.15 6.71
C ASP A 94 -7.92 7.45 6.12
N VAL A 95 -6.96 7.10 6.98
CA VAL A 95 -5.74 6.40 6.58
C VAL A 95 -6.04 5.02 5.97
N ASN A 96 -7.21 4.44 6.24
CA ASN A 96 -7.58 3.15 5.66
C ASN A 96 -7.75 3.19 4.13
N CYS A 97 -7.87 4.38 3.52
CA CYS A 97 -7.84 4.53 2.07
C CYS A 97 -6.52 4.07 1.44
N VAL A 98 -5.41 4.15 2.20
CA VAL A 98 -4.05 3.83 1.70
C VAL A 98 -3.30 2.82 2.57
N PHE A 99 -3.79 2.57 3.78
CA PHE A 99 -3.24 1.63 4.75
C PHE A 99 -4.40 1.05 5.60
N PRO A 100 -5.21 0.12 5.05
CA PRO A 100 -6.46 -0.41 5.63
C PRO A 100 -6.25 -1.30 6.87
N ILE A 101 -5.57 -0.79 7.89
CA ILE A 101 -5.22 -1.52 9.11
C ILE A 101 -6.47 -1.90 9.93
N GLU A 102 -7.48 -1.03 9.98
CA GLU A 102 -8.72 -1.32 10.73
C GLU A 102 -9.56 -2.37 10.00
N ARG A 103 -9.62 -2.29 8.66
CA ARG A 103 -10.32 -3.29 7.84
C ARG A 103 -9.68 -4.68 7.97
N LEU A 104 -8.35 -4.75 8.09
CA LEU A 104 -7.66 -6.01 8.35
C LEU A 104 -7.96 -6.56 9.76
N ARG A 105 -8.07 -5.69 10.77
CA ARG A 105 -8.50 -6.10 12.12
C ARG A 105 -9.95 -6.61 12.14
N GLU A 106 -10.84 -5.95 11.41
CA GLU A 106 -12.23 -6.39 11.25
C GLU A 106 -12.31 -7.78 10.64
N LEU A 107 -11.58 -8.03 9.54
CA LEU A 107 -11.51 -9.36 8.92
C LEU A 107 -10.96 -10.44 9.87
N ALA A 108 -9.99 -10.08 10.73
CA ALA A 108 -9.49 -10.98 11.75
C ALA A 108 -10.54 -11.25 12.85
N ALA A 109 -11.25 -10.20 13.30
CA ALA A 109 -12.30 -10.32 14.31
C ALA A 109 -13.51 -11.15 13.80
N GLU A 110 -13.81 -11.07 12.51
CA GLU A 110 -14.84 -11.89 11.84
C GLU A 110 -14.40 -13.35 11.60
N GLY A 111 -13.12 -13.67 11.80
CA GLY A 111 -12.55 -14.99 11.51
C GLY A 111 -12.37 -15.28 10.02
N PHE A 112 -12.51 -14.28 9.15
CA PHE A 112 -12.22 -14.43 7.72
C PHE A 112 -10.73 -14.71 7.47
N ILE A 113 -9.87 -14.05 8.25
CA ILE A 113 -8.45 -14.39 8.38
C ILE A 113 -8.16 -14.87 9.80
N GLY A 114 -7.14 -15.73 9.95
CA GLY A 114 -6.77 -16.29 11.25
C GLY A 114 -6.13 -15.27 12.21
N GLY A 115 -5.67 -14.14 11.69
CA GLY A 115 -5.15 -13.03 12.47
C GLY A 115 -4.21 -12.15 11.67
N LEU A 116 -3.57 -11.22 12.36
CA LEU A 116 -2.53 -10.36 11.80
C LEU A 116 -1.17 -10.79 12.31
N THR A 117 -0.13 -10.58 11.48
CA THR A 117 1.24 -10.59 11.98
C THR A 117 1.45 -9.47 13.01
N PRO A 118 2.46 -9.55 13.89
CA PRO A 118 2.70 -8.49 14.89
C PRO A 118 2.95 -7.11 14.27
N PHE A 119 3.46 -7.07 13.04
CA PHE A 119 3.79 -5.85 12.31
C PHE A 119 3.30 -5.91 10.86
N HIS A 120 3.02 -4.74 10.31
CA HIS A 120 2.90 -4.47 8.89
C HIS A 120 4.13 -3.73 8.39
N LEU A 121 4.42 -3.83 7.10
CA LEU A 121 5.56 -3.17 6.48
C LEU A 121 5.10 -2.04 5.58
N THR A 122 5.82 -0.94 5.63
CA THR A 122 5.57 0.21 4.76
C THR A 122 6.86 0.85 4.29
N PHE A 123 6.83 1.39 3.07
CA PHE A 123 7.99 1.95 2.38
C PHE A 123 7.53 2.98 1.34
N MET A 124 8.50 3.67 0.72
CA MET A 124 8.23 4.58 -0.39
C MET A 124 7.96 3.84 -1.70
N GLY A 125 6.76 3.99 -2.28
CA GLY A 125 6.44 3.47 -3.60
C GLY A 125 7.18 4.14 -4.76
N ARG A 126 7.72 5.34 -4.53
CA ARG A 126 8.38 6.15 -5.53
C ARG A 126 9.90 6.07 -5.37
N VAL A 127 10.55 5.29 -6.23
CA VAL A 127 12.03 5.19 -6.31
C VAL A 127 12.46 5.47 -7.76
N PHE A 128 13.23 6.53 -7.99
CA PHE A 128 13.82 6.83 -9.30
C PHE A 128 15.19 6.22 -9.43
N ARG A 129 15.43 5.58 -10.56
CA ARG A 129 16.79 5.46 -11.08
C ARG A 129 17.05 6.69 -11.94
N LYS A 130 17.84 7.65 -11.44
CA LYS A 130 18.42 8.68 -12.32
C LYS A 130 19.43 7.96 -13.21
N THR A 131 19.07 7.71 -14.46
CA THR A 131 20.00 7.38 -15.56
C THR A 131 20.38 8.65 -16.29
#